data_AF-A0A3C1F346-F1
#
_entry.id   AF-A0A3C1F346-F1
#
_cell.length_a   1.000
_cell.length_b   1.000
_cell.length_c   1.000
_cell.angle_alpha   90.00
_cell.angle_beta   90.00
_cell.angle_gamma   90.00
#
_symmetry.space_group_name_H-M   'P 1'
#
loop_
_entity.id
_entity.type
_entity.pdbx_description
1 polymer ?
#
loop_
_entity_poly.entity_id
_entity_poly.type
_entity_poly.pdbx_seq_one_letter_code
_entity_poly.pdbx_strand_id
1 'polypeptide(L)'
;MATVSLELKGFDALYKKLGQRMEPHVQAMTLAIGEQVRAAIAKYPGPSHKPVIWASEKSRRWYFANRRAQGLDPQYTRNSDRWSQRIGPSWAVAKRGSMDAVVGTRAAYAARVQSSEKQTAQHKATGWITDKLAIAKVLRSGVIGRIWKDTVRNMFGR
;
A
#
# COMPACT_ATOMS: atom_id res chain seq x y z
N MET A 1 4.72 -6.35 8.59
CA MET A 1 3.92 -5.22 8.04
C MET A 1 4.63 -3.94 8.45
N ALA A 2 4.87 -3.03 7.52
CA ALA A 2 5.48 -1.74 7.84
C ALA A 2 4.47 -0.73 8.42
N THR A 3 4.91 0.06 9.41
CA THR A 3 4.10 1.08 10.10
C THR A 3 4.74 2.46 9.94
N VAL A 4 3.91 3.48 9.79
CA VAL A 4 4.31 4.89 9.95
C VAL A 4 3.65 5.42 11.21
N SER A 5 4.45 5.93 12.13
CA SER A 5 3.97 6.63 13.31
C SER A 5 4.37 8.09 13.22
N LEU A 6 3.44 8.98 13.53
CA LEU A 6 3.68 10.42 13.64
C LEU A 6 3.50 10.81 15.10
N GLU A 7 4.51 11.47 15.67
CA GLU A 7 4.42 12.02 17.02
C GLU A 7 3.98 13.49 16.93
N LEU A 8 2.86 13.81 17.57
CA LEU A 8 2.35 15.18 17.68
C LEU A 8 2.71 15.74 19.05
N LYS A 9 3.76 16.57 19.11
CA LYS A 9 4.18 17.23 20.36
C LYS A 9 3.29 18.43 20.68
N GLY A 10 2.91 18.56 21.95
CA GLY A 10 2.08 19.68 22.43
C GLY A 10 0.58 19.53 22.15
N PHE A 11 0.15 18.36 21.67
CA PHE A 11 -1.25 18.07 21.30
C PHE A 11 -2.22 18.25 22.49
N ASP A 12 -1.88 17.74 23.67
CA ASP A 12 -2.73 17.85 24.86
C ASP A 12 -2.85 19.28 25.37
N ALA A 13 -1.76 20.05 25.32
CA ALA A 13 -1.75 21.45 25.72
C ALA A 13 -2.59 22.31 24.76
N LEU A 14 -2.52 22.01 23.46
CA LEU A 14 -3.32 22.64 22.42
C LEU A 14 -4.81 22.33 22.61
N TYR A 15 -5.16 21.06 22.83
CA TYR A 15 -6.52 20.63 23.14
C TYR A 15 -7.09 21.36 24.36
N LYS A 16 -6.35 21.41 25.47
CA LYS A 16 -6.77 22.10 26.71
C LYS A 16 -7.00 23.60 26.51
N LYS A 17 -6.17 24.25 25.70
CA LYS A 17 -6.29 25.71 25.46
C LYS A 17 -7.43 26.08 24.51
N LEU A 18 -7.74 25.23 23.54
CA LEU A 18 -8.76 25.53 22.53
C LEU A 18 -10.15 25.00 22.89
N GLY A 19 -10.24 24.03 23.80
CA GLY A 19 -11.52 23.40 24.17
C GLY A 19 -12.19 22.65 23.01
N GLN A 20 -11.46 22.38 21.91
CA GLN A 20 -12.00 21.75 20.71
C GLN A 20 -11.47 20.33 20.53
N ARG A 21 -12.37 19.43 20.09
CA ARG A 21 -12.04 18.05 19.75
C ARG A 21 -11.21 17.99 18.48
N MET A 22 -10.03 17.42 18.63
CA MET A 22 -8.96 17.40 17.65
C MET A 22 -8.92 16.09 16.87
N GLU A 23 -9.53 15.04 17.42
CA GLU A 23 -9.56 13.69 16.87
C GLU A 23 -10.11 13.63 15.43
N PRO A 24 -11.20 14.34 15.07
CA PRO A 24 -11.70 14.30 13.69
C PRO A 24 -10.67 14.84 12.67
N HIS A 25 -9.88 15.82 13.06
CA HIS A 25 -8.85 16.42 12.21
C HIS A 25 -7.62 15.52 12.10
N VAL A 26 -7.19 14.91 13.20
CA VAL A 26 -6.13 13.90 13.20
C VAL A 26 -6.54 12.71 12.34
N GLN A 27 -7.78 12.23 12.47
CA GLN A 27 -8.32 11.15 11.66
C GLN A 27 -8.35 11.49 10.17
N ALA A 28 -8.76 12.71 9.82
CA ALA A 28 -8.76 13.19 8.44
C ALA A 28 -7.33 13.24 7.87
N MET A 29 -6.37 13.72 8.67
CA MET A 29 -4.96 13.72 8.30
C MET A 29 -4.44 12.29 8.07
N THR A 30 -4.66 11.36 9.01
CA THR A 30 -4.13 10.00 8.88
C THR A 30 -4.76 9.24 7.71
N LEU A 31 -6.04 9.50 7.41
CA LEU A 31 -6.67 8.99 6.18
C LEU A 31 -6.02 9.56 4.92
N ALA A 32 -5.80 10.88 4.86
CA ALA A 32 -5.16 11.50 3.71
C ALA A 32 -3.74 10.96 3.49
N ILE A 33 -2.98 10.73 4.56
CA ILE A 33 -1.64 10.10 4.50
C ILE A 33 -1.77 8.64 4.04
N GLY A 34 -2.74 7.91 4.57
CA GLY A 34 -3.05 6.55 4.14
C GLY A 34 -3.35 6.47 2.64
N GLU A 35 -4.06 7.44 2.08
CA GLU A 35 -4.35 7.51 0.64
C GLU A 35 -3.09 7.72 -0.20
N GLN A 36 -2.14 8.53 0.28
CA GLN A 36 -0.85 8.68 -0.40
C GLN A 36 -0.06 7.36 -0.40
N VAL A 37 -0.08 6.62 0.72
CA VAL A 37 0.57 5.30 0.81
C VAL A 37 -0.13 4.29 -0.10
N ARG A 38 -1.47 4.26 -0.10
CA ARG A 38 -2.28 3.41 -0.98
C ARG A 38 -1.96 3.69 -2.45
N ALA A 39 -1.93 4.95 -2.86
CA ALA A 39 -1.59 5.35 -4.23
C ALA A 39 -0.17 4.93 -4.62
N ALA A 40 0.79 5.05 -3.70
CA ALA A 40 2.16 4.61 -3.94
C ALA A 40 2.27 3.09 -4.13
N ILE A 41 1.68 2.30 -3.22
CA ILE A 41 1.78 0.84 -3.23
C ILE A 41 0.91 0.19 -4.33
N ALA A 42 -0.22 0.78 -4.70
CA ALA A 42 -1.11 0.23 -5.73
C ALA A 42 -0.54 0.33 -7.16
N LYS A 43 0.54 1.10 -7.36
CA LYS A 43 1.13 1.29 -8.69
C LYS A 43 1.85 0.03 -9.15
N TYR A 44 1.40 -0.52 -10.28
CA TYR A 44 2.07 -1.64 -10.95
C TYR A 44 3.41 -1.19 -11.54
N PRO A 45 4.45 -2.03 -11.49
CA PRO A 45 5.62 -1.82 -12.32
C PRO A 45 5.25 -2.02 -13.80
N GLY A 46 6.07 -1.48 -14.70
CA GLY A 46 5.91 -1.68 -16.14
C GLY A 46 5.98 -3.15 -16.56
N PRO A 47 5.86 -3.41 -17.88
CA PRO A 47 6.14 -4.73 -18.44
C PRO A 47 7.53 -5.22 -17.99
N SER A 48 7.62 -6.51 -17.67
CA SER A 48 8.93 -7.11 -17.41
C SER A 48 9.32 -7.95 -18.61
N HIS A 49 10.53 -7.71 -19.11
CA HIS A 49 11.16 -8.51 -20.17
C HIS A 49 12.09 -9.58 -19.60
N LYS A 50 12.12 -9.75 -18.27
CA LYS A 50 12.96 -10.74 -17.61
C LYS A 50 12.26 -12.10 -17.59
N PRO A 51 13.00 -13.23 -17.73
CA PRO A 51 12.44 -14.55 -17.54
C PRO A 51 11.76 -14.71 -16.18
N VAL A 52 10.75 -15.58 -16.12
CA VAL A 52 10.09 -15.92 -14.84
C VAL A 52 11.06 -16.72 -13.97
N ILE A 53 11.31 -16.21 -12.76
CA ILE A 53 12.08 -16.88 -11.72
C ILE A 53 11.15 -17.86 -11.00
N TRP A 54 11.32 -19.15 -11.31
CA TRP A 54 10.57 -20.24 -10.68
C TRP A 54 11.19 -20.64 -9.34
N ALA A 55 10.35 -20.98 -8.36
CA ALA A 55 10.81 -21.51 -7.09
C ALA A 55 11.45 -22.91 -7.23
N SER A 56 10.99 -23.69 -8.20
CA SER A 56 11.53 -25.01 -8.56
C SER A 56 11.04 -25.43 -9.94
N GLU A 57 11.70 -26.42 -10.54
CA GLU A 57 11.24 -27.05 -11.78
C GLU A 57 9.86 -27.72 -11.60
N LYS A 58 9.59 -28.30 -10.42
CA LYS A 58 8.27 -28.84 -10.08
C LYS A 58 7.18 -27.75 -10.12
N SER A 59 7.46 -26.56 -9.57
CA SER A 59 6.53 -25.43 -9.61
C SER A 59 6.29 -24.94 -11.04
N ARG A 60 7.33 -24.90 -11.87
CA ARG A 60 7.22 -24.55 -13.30
C ARG A 60 6.31 -25.52 -14.04
N ARG A 61 6.57 -26.83 -13.91
CA ARG A 61 5.76 -27.88 -14.57
C ARG A 61 4.31 -27.84 -14.11
N TRP A 62 4.07 -27.72 -12.80
CA TRP A 62 2.73 -27.61 -12.24
C TRP A 62 1.97 -26.40 -12.80
N TYR A 63 2.62 -25.24 -12.91
CA TYR A 63 1.99 -24.03 -13.46
C TYR A 63 1.47 -24.26 -14.88
N PHE A 64 2.33 -24.73 -15.79
CA PHE A 64 1.94 -24.95 -17.18
C PHE A 64 0.88 -26.07 -17.32
N ALA A 65 1.01 -27.15 -16.55
CA ALA A 65 0.03 -28.24 -16.54
C ALA A 65 -1.35 -27.74 -16.10
N ASN A 66 -1.44 -26.98 -15.00
CA ASN A 66 -2.72 -26.45 -14.52
C ASN A 66 -3.34 -25.42 -15.46
N ARG A 67 -2.54 -24.57 -16.10
CA ARG A 67 -3.08 -23.63 -17.08
C ARG A 67 -3.66 -24.35 -18.29
N ARG A 68 -2.94 -25.35 -18.81
CA ARG A 68 -3.44 -26.20 -19.90
C ARG A 68 -4.74 -26.91 -19.52
N ALA A 69 -4.80 -27.50 -18.33
CA ALA A 69 -6.00 -28.19 -17.84
C ALA A 69 -7.22 -27.26 -17.71
N GLN A 70 -7.00 -25.95 -17.53
CA GLN A 70 -8.05 -24.94 -17.44
C GLN A 70 -8.31 -24.20 -18.76
N GLY A 71 -7.67 -24.62 -19.86
CA GLY A 71 -7.78 -23.95 -21.16
C GLY A 71 -7.26 -22.51 -21.17
N LEU A 72 -6.31 -22.18 -20.29
CA LEU A 72 -5.75 -20.83 -20.17
C LEU A 72 -4.48 -20.69 -21.00
N ASP A 73 -4.28 -19.50 -21.58
CA ASP A 73 -3.03 -19.10 -22.23
C ASP A 73 -1.84 -19.32 -21.29
N PRO A 74 -0.74 -19.99 -21.69
CA PRO A 74 0.46 -20.14 -20.88
C PRO A 74 1.07 -18.83 -20.37
N GLN A 75 0.84 -17.72 -21.08
CA GLN A 75 1.28 -16.39 -20.71
C GLN A 75 0.28 -15.71 -19.77
N TYR A 76 0.70 -15.50 -18.52
CA TYR A 76 -0.09 -14.73 -17.54
C TYR A 76 -0.15 -13.25 -17.91
N THR A 77 -1.37 -12.71 -17.97
CA THR A 77 -1.60 -11.27 -18.24
C THR A 77 -2.17 -10.56 -17.00
N ARG A 78 -1.47 -9.55 -16.49
CA ARG A 78 -1.93 -8.82 -15.30
C ARG A 78 -3.29 -8.17 -15.54
N ASN A 79 -4.17 -8.19 -14.54
CA ASN A 79 -5.50 -7.59 -14.51
C ASN A 79 -6.59 -8.20 -15.41
N SER A 80 -6.24 -8.98 -16.43
CA SER A 80 -7.22 -9.65 -17.32
C SER A 80 -7.23 -11.17 -17.16
N ASP A 81 -6.16 -11.76 -16.64
CA ASP A 81 -6.08 -13.20 -16.41
C ASP A 81 -7.06 -13.66 -15.34
N ARG A 82 -7.68 -14.82 -15.57
CA ARG A 82 -8.62 -15.44 -14.63
C ARG A 82 -7.99 -15.70 -13.25
N TRP A 83 -6.69 -15.96 -13.18
CA TRP A 83 -5.96 -16.16 -11.92
C TRP A 83 -5.49 -14.83 -11.29
N SER A 84 -5.73 -13.69 -11.93
CA SER A 84 -5.35 -12.38 -11.40
C SER A 84 -6.31 -11.94 -10.29
N GLN A 85 -5.79 -11.63 -9.10
CA GLN A 85 -6.58 -11.00 -8.02
C GLN A 85 -6.59 -9.47 -8.09
N ARG A 86 -6.09 -8.88 -9.18
CA ARG A 86 -6.12 -7.42 -9.43
C ARG A 86 -5.63 -6.61 -8.22
N ILE A 87 -4.40 -6.89 -7.79
CA ILE A 87 -3.82 -6.37 -6.54
C ILE A 87 -3.81 -4.84 -6.42
N GLY A 88 -3.59 -4.10 -7.51
CA GLY A 88 -3.56 -2.63 -7.46
C GLY A 88 -4.91 -2.04 -7.07
N PRO A 89 -5.99 -2.35 -7.80
CA PRO A 89 -7.35 -1.94 -7.43
C PRO A 89 -7.83 -2.44 -6.06
N SER A 90 -7.25 -3.52 -5.52
CA SER A 90 -7.72 -4.10 -4.25
C SER A 90 -7.14 -3.45 -3.01
N TRP A 91 -6.20 -2.51 -3.14
CA TRP A 91 -5.71 -1.71 -2.02
C TRP A 91 -6.74 -0.66 -1.59
N ALA A 92 -6.94 -0.53 -0.28
CA ALA A 92 -7.86 0.42 0.32
C ALA A 92 -7.28 1.02 1.61
N VAL A 93 -7.80 2.19 2.00
CA VAL A 93 -7.54 2.81 3.29
C VAL A 93 -8.79 2.67 4.15
N ALA A 94 -8.61 2.26 5.41
CA ALA A 94 -9.68 2.16 6.38
C ALA A 94 -9.30 2.87 7.68
N LYS A 95 -10.30 3.44 8.37
CA LYS A 95 -10.12 3.97 9.72
C LYS A 95 -9.84 2.83 10.71
N ARG A 96 -9.00 3.07 11.71
CA ARG A 96 -8.81 2.19 12.85
C ARG A 96 -8.80 3.03 14.12
N GLY A 97 -9.80 2.85 14.97
CA GLY A 97 -9.98 3.73 16.13
C GLY A 97 -10.31 5.18 15.72
N SER A 98 -9.92 6.13 16.56
CA SER A 98 -10.24 7.56 16.41
C SER A 98 -9.15 8.39 15.73
N MET A 99 -7.94 7.86 15.60
CA MET A 99 -6.79 8.60 15.07
C MET A 99 -5.99 7.82 14.01
N ASP A 100 -6.17 6.50 13.89
CA ASP A 100 -5.34 5.71 12.99
C ASP A 100 -6.03 5.41 11.65
N ALA A 101 -5.20 5.11 10.65
CA ALA A 101 -5.63 4.57 9.38
C ALA A 101 -4.78 3.34 9.03
N VAL A 102 -5.41 2.35 8.40
CA VAL A 102 -4.77 1.15 7.90
C VAL A 102 -4.88 1.11 6.39
N VAL A 103 -3.75 0.83 5.73
CA VAL A 103 -3.70 0.56 4.29
C VAL A 103 -3.58 -0.94 4.10
N GLY A 104 -4.56 -1.55 3.43
CA GLY A 104 -4.67 -3.00 3.32
C GLY A 104 -5.23 -3.45 1.98
N THR A 105 -5.11 -4.75 1.70
CA THR A 105 -5.60 -5.37 0.47
C THR A 105 -6.19 -6.75 0.76
N ARG A 106 -7.22 -7.12 0.00
CA ARG A 106 -7.85 -8.45 0.09
C ARG A 106 -7.16 -9.51 -0.77
N ALA A 107 -6.16 -9.11 -1.59
CA ALA A 107 -5.43 -10.06 -2.42
C ALA A 107 -4.60 -11.01 -1.55
N ALA A 108 -4.97 -12.29 -1.55
CA ALA A 108 -4.40 -13.33 -0.68
C ALA A 108 -2.89 -13.53 -0.89
N TYR A 109 -2.38 -13.24 -2.08
CA TYR A 109 -0.95 -13.34 -2.38
C TYR A 109 -0.17 -12.03 -2.17
N ALA A 110 -0.80 -10.94 -1.72
CA ALA A 110 -0.16 -9.62 -1.66
C ALA A 110 1.14 -9.59 -0.85
N ALA A 111 1.23 -10.36 0.23
CA ALA A 111 2.46 -10.45 1.02
C ALA A 111 3.65 -10.94 0.19
N ARG A 112 3.44 -11.89 -0.73
CA ARG A 112 4.48 -12.41 -1.62
C ARG A 112 4.90 -11.41 -2.72
N VAL A 113 4.12 -10.36 -2.93
CA VAL A 113 4.32 -9.35 -3.96
C VAL A 113 4.91 -8.06 -3.38
N GLN A 114 4.38 -7.57 -2.25
CA GLN A 114 4.63 -6.21 -1.76
C GLN A 114 4.95 -6.12 -0.26
N SER A 115 5.16 -7.23 0.45
CA SER A 115 5.69 -7.16 1.82
C SER A 115 7.21 -7.12 1.80
N SER A 116 7.84 -6.19 2.53
CA SER A 116 9.29 -6.15 2.66
C SER A 116 9.90 -7.40 3.28
N GLU A 117 9.12 -8.17 4.04
CA GLU A 117 9.58 -9.39 4.72
C GLU A 117 9.39 -10.65 3.86
N LYS A 118 8.37 -10.67 2.98
CA LYS A 118 7.90 -11.89 2.30
C LYS A 118 7.90 -11.79 0.77
N GLN A 119 8.33 -10.66 0.20
CA GLN A 119 8.38 -10.49 -1.25
C GLN A 119 9.28 -11.54 -1.90
N THR A 120 8.77 -12.22 -2.93
CA THR A 120 9.54 -13.22 -3.66
C THR A 120 10.56 -12.58 -4.61
N ALA A 121 11.61 -13.33 -4.95
CA ALA A 121 12.64 -12.89 -5.89
C ALA A 121 12.07 -12.39 -7.23
N GLN A 122 11.04 -13.07 -7.76
CA GLN A 122 10.38 -12.65 -9.00
C GLN A 122 9.77 -11.24 -8.89
N HIS A 123 9.03 -10.95 -7.82
CA HIS A 123 8.38 -9.63 -7.69
C HIS A 123 9.41 -8.53 -7.45
N LYS A 124 10.47 -8.81 -6.69
CA LYS A 124 11.61 -7.90 -6.55
C LYS A 124 12.29 -7.61 -7.89
N ALA A 125 12.59 -8.66 -8.66
CA ALA A 125 13.29 -8.54 -9.96
C ALA A 125 12.47 -7.81 -11.03
N THR A 126 11.14 -7.84 -10.92
CA THR A 126 10.19 -7.21 -11.83
C THR A 126 9.71 -5.82 -11.37
N GLY A 127 10.32 -5.26 -10.33
CA GLY A 127 10.15 -3.86 -9.94
C GLY A 127 8.97 -3.57 -9.04
N TRP A 128 8.35 -4.59 -8.43
CA TRP A 128 7.32 -4.35 -7.41
C TRP A 128 7.91 -3.69 -6.19
N ILE A 129 7.32 -2.58 -5.76
CA ILE A 129 7.72 -1.94 -4.51
C ILE A 129 7.06 -2.64 -3.31
N THR A 130 7.74 -2.57 -2.18
CA THR A 130 7.25 -3.08 -0.90
C THR A 130 6.49 -2.01 -0.12
N ASP A 131 5.74 -2.42 0.90
CA ASP A 131 5.14 -1.57 1.93
C ASP A 131 6.15 -0.57 2.52
N LYS A 132 7.34 -1.04 2.91
CA LYS A 132 8.41 -0.17 3.42
C LYS A 132 8.85 0.89 2.41
N LEU A 133 8.99 0.52 1.12
CA LEU A 133 9.38 1.46 0.07
C LEU A 133 8.25 2.45 -0.26
N ALA A 134 6.99 2.01 -0.25
CA ALA A 134 5.84 2.88 -0.45
C ALA A 134 5.77 3.96 0.63
N ILE A 135 5.93 3.56 1.90
CA ILE A 135 6.04 4.45 3.06
C ILE A 135 7.20 5.44 2.87
N ALA A 136 8.40 4.94 2.58
CA ALA A 136 9.57 5.80 2.41
C ALA A 136 9.40 6.81 1.26
N LYS A 137 8.67 6.45 0.21
CA LYS A 137 8.35 7.36 -0.89
C LYS A 137 7.42 8.49 -0.43
N VAL A 138 6.38 8.18 0.33
CA VAL A 138 5.46 9.19 0.89
C VAL A 138 6.19 10.11 1.86
N LEU A 139 6.99 9.57 2.78
CA LEU A 139 7.81 10.36 3.70
C LEU A 139 8.72 11.36 2.96
N ARG A 140 9.49 10.88 1.97
CA ARG A 140 10.44 11.71 1.20
C ARG A 140 9.77 12.75 0.30
N SER A 141 8.51 12.56 -0.07
CA SER A 141 7.78 13.49 -0.95
C SER A 141 7.44 14.84 -0.29
N GLY A 142 7.57 14.95 1.03
CA GLY A 142 7.14 16.12 1.80
C GLY A 142 5.61 16.29 1.88
N VAL A 143 4.81 15.38 1.31
CA VAL A 143 3.33 15.50 1.28
C VAL A 143 2.72 15.51 2.68
N ILE A 144 3.30 14.81 3.64
CA ILE A 144 2.82 14.78 5.04
C ILE A 144 2.85 16.19 5.65
N GLY A 145 3.93 16.94 5.43
CA GLY A 145 4.04 18.31 5.92
C GLY A 145 3.02 19.25 5.28
N ARG A 146 2.65 19.02 4.00
CA ARG A 146 1.57 19.76 3.34
C ARG A 146 0.20 19.42 3.94
N ILE A 147 -0.11 18.13 4.05
CA ILE A 147 -1.37 17.66 4.67
C ILE A 147 -1.51 18.24 6.07
N TRP A 148 -0.45 18.21 6.90
CA TRP A 148 -0.46 18.81 8.23
C TRP A 148 -0.79 20.31 8.20
N LYS A 149 -0.10 21.08 7.36
CA LYS A 149 -0.34 22.52 7.22
C LYS A 149 -1.77 22.83 6.79
N ASP A 150 -2.31 22.06 5.86
CA ASP A 150 -3.68 22.23 5.37
C ASP A 150 -4.70 21.84 6.45
N THR A 151 -4.47 20.76 7.20
CA THR A 151 -5.30 20.37 8.35
C THR A 151 -5.33 21.47 9.41
N VAL A 152 -4.17 22.00 9.82
CA VAL A 152 -4.07 23.08 10.80
C VAL A 152 -4.76 24.36 10.30
N ARG A 153 -4.57 24.72 9.02
CA ARG A 153 -5.26 25.87 8.42
C ARG A 153 -6.76 25.70 8.46
N ASN A 154 -7.28 24.53 8.10
CA ASN A 154 -8.72 24.27 8.10
C ASN A 154 -9.33 24.25 9.51
N MET A 155 -8.53 23.96 10.53
CA MET A 155 -8.98 24.00 11.92
C MET A 155 -9.08 25.43 12.47
N PHE A 156 -8.10 26.28 12.16
CA PHE A 156 -7.95 27.60 12.81
C PHE A 156 -8.23 28.80 11.90
N GLY A 157 -8.28 28.59 10.59
CA GLY A 157 -8.48 29.64 9.59
C GLY A 157 -9.93 30.03 9.37
N ARG A 158 -10.75 30.06 10.43
CA ARG A 158 -12.03 30.75 10.41
C ARG A 158 -11.83 32.22 10.74
#